data_AF-A0A429MKF1-F1
#
_entry.id   AF-A0A429MKF1-F1
#
_cell.length_a   1.000
_cell.length_b   1.000
_cell.length_c   1.000
_cell.angle_alpha   90.00
_cell.angle_beta   90.00
_cell.angle_gamma   90.00
#
_symmetry.space_group_name_H-M   'P 1'
#
loop_
_entity.id
_entity.type
_entity.pdbx_description
1 polymer ?
#
loop_
_entity_poly.entity_id
_entity_poly.type
_entity_poly.pdbx_seq_one_letter_code
_entity_poly.pdbx_strand_id
1 'polypeptide(L)' 'KLNKGDYQGAADQFLVWNKAGGKVMKGLVRRREAERALFLKK' A
#
# COMPACT_ATOMS: atom_id res chain seq x y z
N LYS A 1 -12.29 -1.44 1.09
CA LYS A 1 -12.47 -1.86 -0.32
C LYS A 1 -12.35 -3.38 -0.52
N LEU A 2 -11.70 -4.13 0.38
CA LEU A 2 -11.67 -5.60 0.33
C LEU A 2 -13.06 -6.28 0.35
N ASN A 3 -13.99 -5.80 1.20
CA ASN A 3 -15.32 -6.38 1.37
C ASN A 3 -16.21 -6.29 0.11
N LYS A 4 -15.78 -5.57 -0.93
CA LYS A 4 -16.47 -5.47 -2.23
C LYS A 4 -15.78 -6.28 -3.34
N GLY A 5 -14.76 -7.08 -3.01
CA GLY A 5 -13.94 -7.79 -4.01
C GLY A 5 -12.96 -6.91 -4.78
N ASP A 6 -12.84 -5.62 -4.42
CA ASP A 6 -11.90 -4.68 -5.03
C ASP A 6 -10.51 -4.84 -4.40
N TYR A 7 -9.79 -5.86 -4.87
CA TYR A 7 -8.43 -6.18 -4.43
C TYR A 7 -7.42 -5.09 -4.82
N GLN A 8 -7.57 -4.48 -6.00
CA GLN A 8 -6.71 -3.35 -6.41
C GLN A 8 -6.89 -2.14 -5.50
N GLY A 9 -8.14 -1.70 -5.28
CA GLY A 9 -8.42 -0.58 -4.40
C GLY A 9 -8.12 -0.87 -2.93
N ALA A 10 -8.12 -2.15 -2.50
CA ALA A 10 -7.59 -2.55 -1.21
C ALA A 10 -6.07 -2.45 -1.15
N ALA A 11 -5.37 -2.90 -2.20
CA ALA A 11 -3.91 -2.83 -2.30
C ALA A 11 -3.39 -1.39 -2.36
N ASP A 12 -4.13 -0.49 -3.00
CA ASP A 12 -3.76 0.94 -3.07
C ASP A 12 -3.82 1.63 -1.69
N GLN A 13 -4.56 1.08 -0.72
CA GLN A 13 -4.57 1.61 0.64
C GLN A 13 -3.21 1.48 1.34
N PHE A 14 -2.37 0.52 0.94
CA PHE A 14 -1.01 0.40 1.50
C PHE A 14 -0.16 1.63 1.21
N LEU A 15 -0.33 2.26 0.04
CA LEU A 15 0.45 3.43 -0.39
C LEU A 15 0.16 4.69 0.44
N VAL A 16 -1.01 4.75 1.10
CA VAL A 16 -1.40 5.88 1.96
C VAL A 16 -0.52 5.95 3.22
N TRP A 17 0.02 4.81 3.66
CA TRP A 17 0.82 4.67 4.88
C TRP A 17 2.32 4.82 4.62
N ASN A 18 2.71 5.90 3.94
CA ASN A 18 4.10 6.18 3.58
C ASN A 18 4.71 7.38 4.33
N LYS A 19 3.96 7.98 5.26
CA LYS A 19 4.40 9.16 6.03
C LYS A 19 4.84 8.77 7.45
N ALA A 20 5.94 9.37 7.91
CA ALA A 20 6.37 9.33 9.31
C ALA A 20 6.84 10.73 9.72
N GLY A 21 6.47 11.20 10.92
CA GLY A 21 6.82 12.55 11.37
C GLY A 21 6.33 13.67 10.44
N GLY A 22 5.19 13.46 9.76
CA GLY A 22 4.63 14.42 8.80
C GLY A 22 5.30 14.44 7.42
N LYS A 23 6.37 13.66 7.19
CA LYS A 23 7.09 13.60 5.91
C LYS A 23 6.91 12.25 5.24
N VAL A 24 6.85 12.24 3.91
CA VAL A 24 6.86 11.01 3.11
C VAL A 24 8.26 10.39 3.18
N MET A 25 8.34 9.15 3.64
CA MET A 25 9.60 8.43 3.77
C MET A 25 9.79 7.51 2.58
N LYS A 26 10.83 7.75 1.76
CA LYS A 26 11.13 6.94 0.58
C LYS A 26 11.28 5.44 0.91
N GLY A 27 11.80 5.10 2.08
CA GLY A 27 11.88 3.71 2.55
C GLY A 27 10.52 3.07 2.81
N LEU A 28 9.57 3.83 3.37
CA LEU A 28 8.20 3.36 3.58
C LEU A 28 7.46 3.24 2.26
N VAL A 29 7.65 4.17 1.32
CA VAL A 29 7.09 4.08 -0.05
C VAL A 29 7.46 2.74 -0.67
N ARG A 30 8.75 2.41 -0.74
CA ARG A 30 9.24 1.15 -1.33
C ARG A 30 8.68 -0.08 -0.62
N ARG A 31 8.61 -0.05 0.71
CA ARG A 31 8.03 -1.16 1.50
C ARG A 31 6.56 -1.37 1.17
N ARG A 32 5.76 -0.30 1.11
CA ARG A 32 4.31 -0.38 0.84
C ARG A 32 4.01 -0.76 -0.61
N GLU A 33 4.86 -0.35 -1.56
CA GLU A 33 4.80 -0.82 -2.95
C GLU A 33 5.06 -2.32 -3.04
N ALA A 34 6.04 -2.85 -2.31
CA ALA A 34 6.32 -4.28 -2.26
C ALA A 34 5.17 -5.08 -1.61
N GLU A 35 4.59 -4.56 -0.52
CA GLU A 35 3.41 -5.17 0.12
C GLU A 35 2.19 -5.15 -0.80
N ARG A 36 1.93 -4.05 -1.51
CA ARG A 36 0.88 -3.94 -2.54
C ARG A 36 1.10 -4.96 -3.65
N ALA A 37 2.33 -5.07 -4.15
CA ALA A 37 2.67 -6.03 -5.20
C ALA A 37 2.45 -7.47 -4.71
N LEU A 38 2.93 -7.82 -3.51
CA LEU A 38 2.72 -9.14 -2.92
C LEU A 38 1.23 -9.47 -2.73
N PHE A 39 0.45 -8.50 -2.26
CA PHE A 39 -0.99 -8.65 -2.07
C PHE A 39 -1.75 -8.89 -3.38
N LEU A 40 -1.28 -8.31 -4.49
CA LEU A 40 -1.86 -8.50 -5.82
C LEU A 40 -1.31 -9.72 -6.56
N LYS A 41 -0.14 -10.25 -6.16
CA LYS A 41 0.56 -11.35 -6.83
C LYS A 41 0.01 -12.74 -6.45
N LYS A 42 -1.31 -12.86 -6.31
CA LYS A 42 -1.97 -14.14 -6.00
C LYS A 42 -1.67 -15.19 -7.08
#